data_AF-A0A7X0KMB4-F1
#
_entry.id   AF-A0A7X0KMB4-F1
#
_cell.length_a   1.000
_cell.length_b   1.000
_cell.length_c   1.000
_cell.angle_alpha   90.00
_cell.angle_beta   90.00
_cell.angle_gamma   90.00
#
_symmetry.space_group_name_H-M   'P 1'
#
loop_
_entity.id
_entity.type
_entity.pdbx_description
1 polymer ?
#
loop_
_entity_poly.entity_id
_entity_poly.type
_entity_poly.pdbx_seq_one_letter_code
_entity_poly.pdbx_strand_id
1 'polypeptide(L)'
;MNLSARYTELSRLADLGEEVEAAWSSVSDRAGSYRVLPDGRCDIILRFDAGRRPIAEVTVVVTGPTTRFYDVPIEPGMGFVGIRLRPGCFETVLGFEPADLANANLVGPDAFAACPDLETLCAPARDENELVARLTAFVRRRVADSSSKPAPMARVVISAFHASGGRLRIGDVANMHAISERTVQRIVFGATGLAPKTFAAILRFHRALRLLQDHRLSPADAALEAGFSDQAHMSRVFRRMGGFSPARLPDVTLVSLHD
;
A
#
# COMPACT_ATOMS: atom_id res chain seq x y z
N MET A 1 -5.44 -5.04 25.63
CA MET A 1 -6.13 -5.43 24.39
C MET A 1 -6.89 -4.21 23.90
N ASN A 2 -6.28 -3.41 23.03
CA ASN A 2 -6.74 -2.07 22.68
C ASN A 2 -6.92 -2.04 21.16
N LEU A 3 -7.97 -2.70 20.65
CA LEU A 3 -8.27 -2.72 19.21
C LEU A 3 -8.96 -1.40 18.83
N SER A 4 -8.15 -0.35 18.84
CA SER A 4 -8.49 0.98 18.34
C SER A 4 -8.46 0.99 16.82
N ALA A 5 -9.58 1.32 16.19
CA ALA A 5 -9.78 1.23 14.75
C ALA A 5 -9.58 -0.20 14.21
N ARG A 6 -10.69 -0.91 13.94
CA ARG A 6 -10.62 -2.27 13.38
C ARG A 6 -10.32 -2.22 11.88
N TYR A 7 -9.06 -1.99 11.53
CA TYR A 7 -8.60 -2.28 10.17
C TYR A 7 -8.92 -3.75 9.88
N THR A 8 -9.73 -3.98 8.86
CA THR A 8 -10.17 -5.31 8.44
C THR A 8 -9.98 -5.43 6.93
N GLU A 9 -9.08 -6.31 6.52
CA GLU A 9 -9.03 -6.78 5.13
C GLU A 9 -10.26 -7.65 4.87
N LEU A 10 -11.01 -7.30 3.84
CA LEU A 10 -12.27 -7.96 3.49
C LEU A 10 -11.96 -9.22 2.68
N SER A 11 -12.32 -10.38 3.24
CA SER A 11 -11.94 -11.70 2.74
C SER A 11 -12.62 -12.15 1.43
N ARG A 12 -13.52 -11.35 0.84
CA ARG A 12 -14.12 -11.62 -0.49
C ARG A 12 -13.18 -11.21 -1.64
N LEU A 13 -11.93 -11.67 -1.58
CA LEU A 13 -10.87 -11.43 -2.58
C LEU A 13 -11.17 -12.08 -3.94
N ALA A 14 -11.96 -13.15 -3.98
CA ALA A 14 -12.22 -13.92 -5.20
C ALA A 14 -12.89 -13.12 -6.34
N ASP A 15 -13.54 -11.99 -6.01
CA ASP A 15 -14.25 -11.18 -7.01
C ASP A 15 -13.46 -9.92 -7.43
N LEU A 16 -12.35 -9.55 -6.80
CA LEU A 16 -11.76 -8.21 -6.97
C LEU A 16 -10.84 -8.05 -8.19
N GLY A 17 -10.55 -9.14 -8.92
CA GLY A 17 -9.66 -9.13 -10.08
C GLY A 17 -8.18 -9.26 -9.70
N GLU A 18 -7.30 -9.43 -10.69
CA GLU A 18 -5.86 -9.59 -10.45
C GLU A 18 -5.18 -8.27 -10.08
N GLU A 19 -5.83 -7.13 -10.33
CA GLU A 19 -5.29 -5.78 -10.14
C GLU A 19 -5.39 -5.29 -8.68
N VAL A 20 -6.25 -5.92 -7.88
CA VAL A 20 -6.50 -5.56 -6.49
C VAL A 20 -5.74 -6.50 -5.56
N GLU A 21 -5.00 -5.92 -4.62
CA GLU A 21 -4.30 -6.67 -3.57
C GLU A 21 -5.23 -6.92 -2.38
N ALA A 22 -5.96 -5.88 -1.97
CA ALA A 22 -6.92 -5.96 -0.87
C ALA A 22 -8.02 -4.90 -1.01
N ALA A 23 -9.24 -5.26 -0.62
CA ALA A 23 -10.23 -4.30 -0.17
C ALA A 23 -10.24 -4.29 1.36
N TRP A 24 -10.32 -3.12 1.97
CA TRP A 24 -10.26 -2.98 3.42
C TRP A 24 -11.22 -1.92 3.94
N SER A 25 -11.57 -2.04 5.22
CA SER A 25 -12.38 -1.05 5.94
C SER A 25 -11.79 -0.79 7.31
N SER A 26 -12.03 0.40 7.86
CA SER A 26 -11.65 0.78 9.21
C SER A 26 -12.59 1.86 9.72
N VAL A 27 -13.09 1.72 10.94
CA VAL A 27 -13.85 2.76 11.64
C VAL A 27 -13.21 2.98 13.00
N SER A 28 -12.93 4.24 13.31
CA SER A 28 -12.29 4.63 14.57
C SER A 28 -13.35 4.89 15.65
N ASP A 29 -13.11 4.38 16.85
CA ASP A 29 -13.94 4.57 18.05
C ASP A 29 -13.34 5.60 19.03
N ARG A 30 -12.17 6.14 18.69
CA ARG A 30 -11.39 7.06 19.53
C ARG A 30 -10.72 8.15 18.71
N ALA A 31 -10.34 9.23 19.39
CA ALA A 31 -9.43 10.23 18.85
C ALA A 31 -7.97 9.75 18.94
N GLY A 32 -7.13 10.18 18.00
CA GLY A 32 -5.69 9.89 18.01
C GLY A 32 -5.07 9.96 16.62
N SER A 33 -4.04 9.14 16.41
CA SER A 33 -3.44 8.97 15.09
C SER A 33 -3.17 7.50 14.79
N TYR A 34 -3.25 7.18 13.51
CA TYR A 34 -2.88 5.88 12.95
C TYR A 34 -1.60 6.04 12.11
N ARG A 35 -0.57 5.24 12.42
CA ARG A 35 0.69 5.28 11.69
C ARG A 35 0.62 4.41 10.45
N VAL A 36 0.79 5.03 9.28
CA VAL A 36 0.92 4.33 8.01
C VAL A 36 2.41 4.11 7.71
N LEU A 37 2.77 2.87 7.40
CA LEU A 37 4.13 2.47 7.04
C LEU A 37 4.28 2.39 5.51
N PRO A 38 5.47 2.67 4.97
CA PRO A 38 5.71 2.51 3.55
C PRO A 38 5.64 1.04 3.17
N ASP A 39 4.85 0.68 2.17
CA ASP A 39 4.68 -0.70 1.67
C ASP A 39 4.91 -0.85 0.16
N GLY A 40 5.09 0.27 -0.56
CA GLY A 40 5.28 0.29 -2.01
C GLY A 40 3.98 0.08 -2.80
N ARG A 41 2.82 0.24 -2.15
CA ARG A 41 1.50 0.22 -2.80
C ARG A 41 0.91 1.63 -2.87
N CYS A 42 -0.19 1.70 -3.59
CA CYS A 42 -1.05 2.84 -3.72
C CYS A 42 -2.49 2.41 -3.44
N ASP A 43 -3.26 3.28 -2.79
CA ASP A 43 -4.63 2.99 -2.39
C ASP A 43 -5.56 4.07 -2.93
N ILE A 44 -6.77 3.66 -3.31
CA ILE A 44 -7.91 4.56 -3.48
C ILE A 44 -8.79 4.38 -2.25
N ILE A 45 -9.04 5.47 -1.52
CA ILE A 45 -9.68 5.45 -0.21
C ILE A 45 -10.89 6.39 -0.22
N LEU A 46 -11.99 5.95 0.36
CA LEU A 46 -13.15 6.76 0.67
C LEU A 46 -13.19 6.99 2.18
N ARG A 47 -13.01 8.24 2.59
CA ARG A 47 -13.15 8.68 3.98
C ARG A 47 -14.56 9.20 4.21
N PHE A 48 -15.18 8.83 5.33
CA PHE A 48 -16.56 9.19 5.66
C PHE A 48 -16.78 9.31 7.18
N ASP A 49 -17.94 9.85 7.58
CA ASP A 49 -18.42 9.82 8.96
C ASP A 49 -19.39 8.64 9.16
N ALA A 50 -18.96 7.65 9.93
CA ALA A 50 -19.73 6.45 10.28
C ALA A 50 -20.76 6.71 11.39
N GLY A 51 -20.67 7.84 12.12
CA GLY A 51 -21.60 8.23 13.17
C GLY A 51 -22.95 8.72 12.64
N ARG A 52 -23.05 8.99 11.33
CA ARG A 52 -24.28 9.43 10.66
C ARG A 52 -24.70 8.43 9.59
N ARG A 53 -25.99 8.12 9.55
CA ARG A 53 -26.62 7.24 8.56
C ARG A 53 -27.83 7.98 7.96
N PRO A 54 -27.99 8.02 6.62
CA PRO A 54 -27.04 7.54 5.61
C PRO A 54 -25.72 8.33 5.66
N ILE A 55 -24.66 7.73 5.11
CA ILE A 55 -23.39 8.42 4.88
C ILE A 55 -23.66 9.49 3.81
N ALA A 56 -23.62 10.76 4.22
CA ALA A 56 -23.93 11.88 3.33
C ALA A 56 -22.69 12.44 2.64
N GLU A 57 -21.56 12.49 3.36
CA GLU A 57 -20.30 13.07 2.89
C GLU A 57 -19.23 12.00 2.76
N VAL A 58 -18.61 11.94 1.58
CA VAL A 58 -17.51 11.04 1.26
C VAL A 58 -16.39 11.87 0.65
N THR A 59 -15.18 11.76 1.21
CA THR A 59 -13.97 12.34 0.64
C THR A 59 -13.15 11.25 -0.02
N VAL A 60 -12.86 11.40 -1.32
CA VAL A 60 -11.87 10.55 -2.00
C VAL A 60 -10.46 10.96 -1.62
N VAL A 61 -9.63 9.97 -1.31
CA VAL A 61 -8.19 10.11 -1.10
C VAL A 61 -7.48 9.10 -1.99
N VAL A 62 -6.54 9.56 -2.81
CA VAL A 62 -5.64 8.69 -3.58
C VAL A 62 -4.25 8.81 -2.96
N THR A 63 -3.66 7.68 -2.57
CA THR A 63 -2.33 7.68 -1.96
C THR A 63 -1.29 7.17 -2.94
N GLY A 64 -0.18 7.90 -3.04
CA GLY A 64 0.97 7.45 -3.80
C GLY A 64 1.94 6.60 -2.96
N PRO A 65 3.00 6.09 -3.58
CA PRO A 65 3.98 5.28 -2.88
C PRO A 65 4.78 6.16 -1.91
N THR A 66 4.99 5.67 -0.69
CA THR A 66 5.74 6.39 0.34
C THR A 66 7.05 5.69 0.69
N THR A 67 8.03 6.47 1.15
CA THR A 67 9.37 5.99 1.55
C THR A 67 9.65 6.15 3.04
N ARG A 68 8.70 6.75 3.76
CA ARG A 68 8.72 7.03 5.20
C ARG A 68 7.30 6.90 5.76
N PHE A 69 7.19 6.68 7.06
CA PHE A 69 5.90 6.69 7.73
C PHE A 69 5.27 8.08 7.70
N TYR A 70 3.96 8.11 7.85
CA TYR A 70 3.20 9.30 8.18
C TYR A 70 2.05 8.91 9.10
N ASP A 71 1.60 9.86 9.91
CA ASP A 71 0.53 9.65 10.87
C ASP A 71 -0.76 10.28 10.32
N VAL A 72 -1.83 9.50 10.27
CA VAL A 72 -3.17 9.94 9.87
C VAL A 72 -3.97 10.26 11.13
N PRO A 73 -4.43 11.51 11.34
CA PRO A 73 -5.29 11.82 12.47
C PRO A 73 -6.64 11.11 12.31
N ILE A 74 -7.15 10.57 13.41
CA ILE A 74 -8.43 9.86 13.48
C ILE A 74 -9.28 10.41 14.62
N GLU A 75 -10.59 10.42 14.41
CA GLU A 75 -11.60 10.85 15.37
C GLU A 75 -12.66 9.75 15.53
N PRO A 76 -13.39 9.70 16.67
CA PRO A 76 -14.51 8.77 16.82
C PRO A 76 -15.53 8.95 15.68
N GLY A 77 -15.94 7.85 15.07
CA GLY A 77 -16.83 7.85 13.91
C GLY A 77 -16.12 8.06 12.57
N MET A 78 -14.83 8.43 12.53
CA MET A 78 -14.11 8.53 11.26
C MET A 78 -13.93 7.14 10.64
N GLY A 79 -14.51 6.96 9.46
CA GLY A 79 -14.50 5.74 8.67
C GLY A 79 -13.66 5.85 7.41
N PHE A 80 -13.08 4.72 7.01
CA PHE A 80 -12.33 4.54 5.79
C PHE A 80 -12.74 3.23 5.14
N VAL A 81 -12.97 3.25 3.84
CA VAL A 81 -12.92 2.05 3.00
C VAL A 81 -11.91 2.28 1.89
N GLY A 82 -11.13 1.27 1.55
CA GLY A 82 -10.08 1.42 0.55
C GLY A 82 -9.88 0.19 -0.31
N ILE A 83 -9.36 0.42 -1.50
CA ILE A 83 -8.80 -0.60 -2.37
C ILE A 83 -7.31 -0.32 -2.50
N ARG A 84 -6.51 -1.31 -2.11
CA ARG A 84 -5.07 -1.36 -2.36
C ARG A 84 -4.83 -1.99 -3.73
N LEU A 85 -4.15 -1.25 -4.59
CA LEU A 85 -3.78 -1.72 -5.92
C LEU A 85 -2.48 -2.50 -5.87
N ARG A 86 -2.38 -3.58 -6.65
CA ARG A 86 -1.10 -4.25 -6.85
C ARG A 86 -0.13 -3.34 -7.60
N PRO A 87 1.18 -3.45 -7.35
CA PRO A 87 2.18 -2.77 -8.16
C PRO A 87 1.97 -3.04 -9.66
N GLY A 88 2.02 -1.98 -10.46
CA GLY A 88 1.75 -2.00 -11.91
C GLY A 88 0.32 -1.68 -12.31
N CYS A 89 -0.63 -1.65 -11.37
CA CYS A 89 -2.06 -1.46 -11.69
C CYS A 89 -2.55 -0.02 -11.49
N PHE A 90 -1.73 0.85 -10.88
CA PHE A 90 -2.10 2.24 -10.58
C PHE A 90 -2.50 3.03 -11.83
N GLU A 91 -1.62 3.05 -12.83
CA GLU A 91 -1.85 3.79 -14.08
C GLU A 91 -3.03 3.22 -14.86
N THR A 92 -3.20 1.88 -14.89
CA THR A 92 -4.36 1.23 -15.51
C THR A 92 -5.68 1.75 -14.93
N VAL A 93 -5.75 1.96 -13.61
CA VAL A 93 -6.96 2.40 -12.92
C VAL A 93 -7.14 3.92 -12.97
N LEU A 94 -6.08 4.69 -12.75
CA LEU A 94 -6.17 6.14 -12.52
C LEU A 94 -5.75 6.99 -13.73
N GLY A 95 -5.05 6.41 -14.70
CA GLY A 95 -4.65 7.09 -15.94
C GLY A 95 -3.40 7.97 -15.84
N PHE A 96 -2.65 7.91 -14.74
CA PHE A 96 -1.39 8.62 -14.55
C PHE A 96 -0.38 7.77 -13.76
N GLU A 97 0.90 8.16 -13.77
CA GLU A 97 1.98 7.34 -13.20
C GLU A 97 1.99 7.42 -11.66
N PRO A 98 2.27 6.29 -10.95
CA PRO A 98 2.40 6.33 -9.48
C PRO A 98 3.58 7.21 -9.01
N ALA A 99 4.57 7.43 -9.86
CA ALA A 99 5.72 8.29 -9.56
C ALA A 99 5.33 9.76 -9.35
N ASP A 100 4.27 10.23 -10.03
CA ASP A 100 3.75 11.59 -9.90
C ASP A 100 3.23 11.88 -8.48
N LEU A 101 2.92 10.82 -7.73
CA LEU A 101 2.37 10.89 -6.38
C LEU A 101 3.36 10.39 -5.30
N ALA A 102 4.64 10.26 -5.63
CA ALA A 102 5.65 9.76 -4.69
C ALA A 102 5.77 10.63 -3.43
N ASN A 103 5.48 10.04 -2.26
CA ASN A 103 5.41 10.70 -0.95
C ASN A 103 4.34 11.81 -0.84
N ALA A 104 3.28 11.71 -1.64
CA ALA A 104 2.14 12.64 -1.64
C ALA A 104 0.81 11.88 -1.72
N ASN A 105 -0.29 12.60 -1.52
CA ASN A 105 -1.65 12.10 -1.65
C ASN A 105 -2.49 13.19 -2.38
N LEU A 106 -3.51 12.77 -3.12
CA LEU A 106 -4.54 13.67 -3.66
C LEU A 106 -5.82 13.52 -2.82
N VAL A 107 -6.49 14.64 -2.52
CA VAL A 107 -7.68 14.66 -1.65
C VAL A 107 -8.78 15.48 -2.30
N GLY A 108 -9.99 14.89 -2.41
CA GLY A 108 -11.17 15.58 -2.92
C GLY A 108 -10.93 16.21 -4.29
N PRO A 109 -11.07 17.54 -4.45
CA PRO A 109 -10.90 18.23 -5.74
C PRO A 109 -9.58 17.91 -6.47
N ASP A 110 -8.47 17.77 -5.76
CA ASP A 110 -7.17 17.44 -6.38
C ASP A 110 -7.18 16.04 -7.01
N ALA A 111 -7.90 15.10 -6.38
CA ALA A 111 -8.07 13.76 -6.93
C ALA A 111 -8.95 13.79 -8.20
N PHE A 112 -9.98 14.64 -8.22
CA PHE A 112 -10.87 14.79 -9.38
C PHE A 112 -10.17 15.48 -10.54
N ALA A 113 -9.28 16.44 -10.27
CA ALA A 113 -8.45 17.06 -11.30
C ALA A 113 -7.54 16.05 -12.01
N ALA A 114 -7.01 15.06 -11.28
CA ALA A 114 -6.20 13.99 -11.85
C ALA A 114 -7.02 12.88 -12.51
N CYS A 115 -8.18 12.52 -11.93
CA CYS A 115 -9.07 11.49 -12.46
C CYS A 115 -10.55 11.88 -12.18
N PRO A 116 -11.23 12.56 -13.13
CA PRO A 116 -12.57 13.12 -12.92
C PRO A 116 -13.62 12.09 -12.49
N ASP A 117 -13.54 10.86 -13.01
CA ASP A 117 -14.45 9.77 -12.67
C ASP A 117 -14.50 9.44 -11.17
N LEU A 118 -13.47 9.80 -10.39
CA LEU A 118 -13.45 9.61 -8.94
C LEU A 118 -14.55 10.38 -8.22
N GLU A 119 -15.03 11.49 -8.78
CA GLU A 119 -16.13 12.28 -8.19
C GLU A 119 -17.39 11.41 -8.03
N THR A 120 -17.62 10.47 -8.94
CA THR A 120 -18.77 9.53 -8.87
C THR A 120 -18.80 8.69 -7.60
N LEU A 121 -17.66 8.52 -6.92
CA LEU A 121 -17.57 7.78 -5.67
C LEU A 121 -18.18 8.53 -4.48
N CYS A 122 -18.39 9.84 -4.60
CA CYS A 122 -18.79 10.72 -3.51
C CYS A 122 -20.31 10.75 -3.22
N ALA A 123 -21.12 10.04 -4.02
CA ALA A 123 -22.56 9.99 -3.79
C ALA A 123 -22.90 9.50 -2.36
N PRO A 124 -24.03 9.91 -1.76
CA PRO A 124 -24.47 9.35 -0.48
C PRO A 124 -24.57 7.82 -0.53
N ALA A 125 -24.36 7.17 0.60
CA ALA A 125 -24.40 5.71 0.73
C ALA A 125 -25.14 5.29 2.00
N ARG A 126 -25.80 4.13 1.99
CA ARG A 126 -26.51 3.65 3.20
C ARG A 126 -25.54 3.27 4.31
N ASP A 127 -24.44 2.63 3.95
CA ASP A 127 -23.42 2.13 4.86
C ASP A 127 -22.06 1.94 4.15
N GLU A 128 -21.06 1.46 4.90
CA GLU A 128 -19.71 1.19 4.40
C GLU A 128 -19.64 0.06 3.37
N ASN A 129 -20.56 -0.92 3.42
CA ASN A 129 -20.58 -2.01 2.44
C ASN A 129 -20.96 -1.48 1.05
N GLU A 130 -21.88 -0.53 0.99
CA GLU A 130 -22.23 0.14 -0.25
C GLU A 130 -21.04 0.94 -0.83
N LEU A 131 -20.25 1.59 0.02
CA LEU A 131 -19.03 2.27 -0.40
C LEU A 131 -17.98 1.29 -0.94
N VAL A 132 -17.76 0.16 -0.28
CA VAL A 132 -16.85 -0.90 -0.76
C VAL A 132 -17.30 -1.43 -2.12
N ALA A 133 -18.60 -1.70 -2.28
CA ALA A 133 -19.16 -2.20 -3.54
C ALA A 133 -18.99 -1.17 -4.67
N ARG A 134 -19.24 0.11 -4.38
CA ARG A 134 -19.06 1.22 -5.34
C ARG A 134 -17.61 1.37 -5.77
N LEU A 135 -16.68 1.39 -4.81
CA LEU A 135 -15.25 1.50 -5.07
C LEU A 135 -14.74 0.30 -5.89
N THR A 136 -15.21 -0.90 -5.57
CA THR A 136 -14.91 -2.12 -6.33
C THR A 136 -15.42 -2.03 -7.77
N ALA A 137 -16.66 -1.61 -7.97
CA ALA A 137 -17.25 -1.45 -9.29
C ALA A 137 -16.50 -0.39 -10.12
N PHE A 138 -16.07 0.71 -9.50
CA PHE A 138 -15.23 1.72 -10.12
C PHE A 138 -13.92 1.12 -10.63
N VAL A 139 -13.15 0.42 -9.78
CA VAL A 139 -11.86 -0.17 -10.17
C VAL A 139 -12.05 -1.17 -11.31
N ARG A 140 -13.06 -2.05 -11.24
CA ARG A 140 -13.36 -3.01 -12.32
C ARG A 140 -13.67 -2.32 -13.64
N ARG A 141 -14.50 -1.27 -13.63
CA ARG A 141 -14.83 -0.48 -14.83
C ARG A 141 -13.57 0.12 -15.43
N ARG A 142 -12.74 0.77 -14.60
CA ARG A 142 -11.50 1.39 -15.03
C ARG A 142 -10.53 0.38 -15.65
N VAL A 143 -10.39 -0.80 -15.06
CA VAL A 143 -9.57 -1.90 -15.61
C VAL A 143 -10.14 -2.39 -16.95
N ALA A 144 -11.45 -2.57 -17.06
CA ALA A 144 -12.11 -3.04 -18.29
C ALA A 144 -11.98 -2.04 -19.45
N ASP A 145 -12.08 -0.75 -19.15
CA ASP A 145 -12.03 0.34 -20.14
C ASP A 145 -10.59 0.74 -20.52
N SER A 146 -9.59 0.31 -19.74
CA SER A 146 -8.21 0.74 -19.95
C SER A 146 -7.53 0.02 -21.12
N SER A 147 -6.90 0.80 -21.99
CA SER A 147 -5.99 0.30 -23.02
C SER A 147 -4.61 -0.04 -22.46
N SER A 148 -4.25 0.49 -21.28
CA SER A 148 -2.98 0.23 -20.60
C SER A 148 -3.15 -0.93 -19.63
N LYS A 149 -2.40 -2.01 -19.86
CA LYS A 149 -2.37 -3.18 -18.97
C LYS A 149 -0.98 -3.34 -18.36
N PRO A 150 -0.87 -3.83 -17.12
CA PRO A 150 0.42 -4.18 -16.54
C PRO A 150 1.14 -5.16 -17.46
N ALA A 151 2.37 -4.85 -17.85
CA ALA A 151 3.16 -5.78 -18.66
C ALA A 151 3.32 -7.11 -17.89
N PRO A 152 3.14 -8.29 -18.52
CA PRO A 152 3.29 -9.57 -17.82
C PRO A 152 4.64 -9.70 -17.09
N MET A 153 5.70 -9.17 -17.69
CA MET A 153 7.04 -9.13 -17.09
C MET A 153 7.11 -8.27 -15.82
N ALA A 154 6.26 -7.25 -15.67
CA ALA A 154 6.21 -6.43 -14.47
C ALA A 154 5.77 -7.25 -13.26
N ARG A 155 4.72 -8.06 -13.40
CA ARG A 155 4.28 -8.98 -12.34
C ARG A 155 5.39 -9.93 -11.95
N VAL A 156 6.02 -10.61 -12.92
CA VAL A 156 7.11 -11.55 -12.67
C VAL A 156 8.28 -10.90 -11.91
N VAL A 157 8.74 -9.72 -12.36
CA VAL A 157 9.83 -9.00 -11.71
C VAL A 157 9.44 -8.58 -10.29
N ILE A 158 8.25 -8.01 -10.09
CA ILE A 158 7.78 -7.58 -8.77
C ILE A 158 7.64 -8.77 -7.81
N SER A 159 7.09 -9.89 -8.27
CA SER A 159 7.00 -11.12 -7.48
C SER A 159 8.37 -11.65 -7.08
N ALA A 160 9.40 -11.56 -7.94
CA ALA A 160 10.76 -11.94 -7.56
C ALA A 160 11.31 -11.08 -6.40
N PHE A 161 11.09 -9.77 -6.44
CA PHE A 161 11.48 -8.88 -5.32
C PHE A 161 10.72 -9.25 -4.03
N HIS A 162 9.42 -9.52 -4.13
CA HIS A 162 8.62 -9.92 -2.99
C HIS A 162 9.02 -11.26 -2.37
N ALA A 163 9.12 -12.32 -3.19
CA ALA A 163 9.51 -13.65 -2.74
C ALA A 163 10.88 -13.65 -2.04
N SER A 164 11.80 -12.79 -2.48
CA SER A 164 13.10 -12.63 -1.83
C SER A 164 13.08 -11.81 -0.54
N GLY A 165 11.97 -11.13 -0.23
CA GLY A 165 11.88 -10.12 0.81
C GLY A 165 12.79 -8.92 0.55
N GLY A 166 13.00 -8.55 -0.72
CA GLY A 166 13.90 -7.47 -1.13
C GLY A 166 15.39 -7.80 -1.01
N ARG A 167 15.77 -9.08 -0.93
CA ARG A 167 17.17 -9.51 -0.82
C ARG A 167 17.86 -9.70 -2.17
N LEU A 168 17.12 -9.95 -3.25
CA LEU A 168 17.70 -10.12 -4.58
C LEU A 168 18.35 -8.83 -5.09
N ARG A 169 19.47 -8.97 -5.79
CA ARG A 169 20.09 -7.87 -6.52
C ARG A 169 19.43 -7.71 -7.87
N ILE A 170 19.50 -6.49 -8.41
CA ILE A 170 18.95 -6.17 -9.74
C ILE A 170 19.57 -7.08 -10.82
N GLY A 171 20.88 -7.30 -10.77
CA GLY A 171 21.60 -8.20 -11.69
C GLY A 171 21.12 -9.66 -11.62
N ASP A 172 20.75 -10.15 -10.44
CA ASP A 172 20.23 -11.52 -10.28
C ASP A 172 18.87 -11.66 -10.97
N VAL A 173 17.98 -10.68 -10.76
CA VAL A 173 16.66 -10.62 -11.43
C VAL A 173 16.80 -10.48 -12.94
N ALA A 174 17.74 -9.66 -13.39
CA ALA A 174 18.06 -9.46 -14.80
C ALA A 174 18.49 -10.79 -15.46
N ASN A 175 19.43 -11.52 -14.83
CA ASN A 175 19.92 -12.80 -15.31
C ASN A 175 18.83 -13.89 -15.31
N MET A 176 18.00 -13.97 -14.26
CA MET A 176 16.91 -14.96 -14.17
C MET A 176 15.88 -14.84 -15.30
N HIS A 177 15.67 -13.63 -15.82
CA HIS A 177 14.67 -13.36 -16.85
C HIS A 177 15.26 -12.97 -18.21
N ALA A 178 16.58 -13.14 -18.40
CA ALA A 178 17.29 -12.79 -19.63
C ALA A 178 17.01 -11.36 -20.14
N ILE A 179 16.94 -10.40 -19.21
CA ILE A 179 16.73 -8.98 -19.51
C ILE A 179 17.88 -8.15 -18.93
N SER A 180 18.05 -6.91 -19.41
CA SER A 180 19.08 -6.02 -18.85
C SER A 180 18.69 -5.50 -17.45
N GLU A 181 19.68 -5.15 -16.63
CA GLU A 181 19.43 -4.45 -15.36
C GLU A 181 18.64 -3.15 -15.55
N ARG A 182 18.92 -2.41 -16.63
CA ARG A 182 18.18 -1.19 -16.99
C ARG A 182 16.69 -1.49 -17.22
N THR A 183 16.37 -2.63 -17.83
CA THR A 183 15.00 -3.08 -18.03
C THR A 183 14.32 -3.37 -16.69
N VAL A 184 14.99 -4.10 -15.79
CA VAL A 184 14.48 -4.37 -14.43
C VAL A 184 14.22 -3.06 -13.69
N GLN A 185 15.16 -2.12 -13.74
CA GLN A 185 15.03 -0.81 -13.09
C GLN A 185 13.79 -0.05 -13.57
N ARG A 186 13.60 0.03 -14.90
CA ARG A 186 12.44 0.69 -15.50
C ARG A 186 11.13 0.00 -15.13
N ILE A 187 11.10 -1.34 -15.14
CA ILE A 187 9.92 -2.12 -14.79
C ILE A 187 9.49 -1.84 -13.34
N VAL A 188 10.43 -1.93 -12.39
CA VAL A 188 10.10 -1.71 -10.98
C VAL A 188 9.69 -0.25 -10.75
N PHE A 189 10.37 0.70 -11.37
CA PHE A 189 10.02 2.12 -11.26
C PHE A 189 8.62 2.40 -11.81
N GLY A 190 8.30 1.93 -13.03
CA GLY A 190 6.97 2.12 -13.60
C GLY A 190 5.87 1.44 -12.80
N ALA A 191 6.12 0.26 -12.25
CA ALA A 191 5.12 -0.48 -11.47
C ALA A 191 4.87 0.12 -10.08
N THR A 192 5.87 0.71 -9.43
CA THR A 192 5.80 1.12 -8.02
C THR A 192 5.91 2.61 -7.79
N GLY A 193 6.33 3.39 -8.79
CA GLY A 193 6.76 4.78 -8.64
C GLY A 193 8.05 4.96 -7.83
N LEU A 194 8.74 3.86 -7.47
CA LEU A 194 9.91 3.88 -6.60
C LEU A 194 11.15 3.31 -7.30
N ALA A 195 12.32 3.88 -6.97
CA ALA A 195 13.59 3.29 -7.37
C ALA A 195 13.70 1.85 -6.81
N PRO A 196 14.27 0.89 -7.58
CA PRO A 196 14.30 -0.53 -7.16
C PRO A 196 14.99 -0.75 -5.82
N LYS A 197 16.06 0.01 -5.53
CA LYS A 197 16.76 -0.04 -4.25
C LYS A 197 15.87 0.39 -3.08
N THR A 198 14.99 1.38 -3.29
CA THR A 198 14.04 1.87 -2.30
C THR A 198 12.94 0.83 -2.08
N PHE A 199 12.37 0.28 -3.15
CA PHE A 199 11.37 -0.78 -3.06
C PHE A 199 11.91 -2.01 -2.33
N ALA A 200 13.10 -2.50 -2.72
CA ALA A 200 13.76 -3.60 -2.01
C ALA A 200 14.03 -3.30 -0.53
N ALA A 201 14.38 -2.06 -0.19
CA ALA A 201 14.57 -1.65 1.21
C ALA A 201 13.27 -1.66 2.02
N ILE A 202 12.13 -1.30 1.40
CA ILE A 202 10.80 -1.39 2.02
C ILE A 202 10.45 -2.85 2.30
N LEU A 203 10.68 -3.75 1.33
CA LEU A 203 10.42 -5.18 1.52
C LEU A 203 11.30 -5.79 2.62
N ARG A 204 12.58 -5.43 2.69
CA ARG A 204 13.47 -5.84 3.79
C ARG A 204 13.01 -5.30 5.14
N PHE A 205 12.52 -4.06 5.18
CA PHE A 205 11.96 -3.47 6.40
C PHE A 205 10.75 -4.28 6.90
N HIS A 206 9.78 -4.58 6.04
CA HIS A 206 8.63 -5.41 6.41
C HIS A 206 9.01 -6.84 6.80
N ARG A 207 9.99 -7.45 6.10
CA ARG A 207 10.54 -8.76 6.48
C ARG A 207 11.12 -8.73 7.89
N ALA A 208 11.99 -7.78 8.19
CA ALA A 208 12.56 -7.62 9.53
C ALA A 208 11.48 -7.37 10.59
N LEU A 209 10.47 -6.55 10.27
CA LEU A 209 9.39 -6.24 11.19
C LEU A 209 8.60 -7.50 11.58
N ARG A 210 8.25 -8.36 10.60
CA ARG A 210 7.61 -9.67 10.85
C ARG A 210 8.51 -10.62 11.64
N LEU A 211 9.81 -10.67 11.34
CA LEU A 211 10.77 -11.49 12.09
C LEU A 211 10.83 -11.08 13.59
N LEU A 212 10.71 -9.78 13.88
CA LEU A 212 10.70 -9.28 15.25
C LEU A 212 9.33 -9.48 15.95
N GLN A 213 8.23 -9.22 15.25
CA GLN A 213 6.88 -9.26 15.84
C GLN A 213 6.35 -10.69 15.96
N ASP A 214 6.37 -11.45 14.87
CA ASP A 214 5.70 -12.74 14.75
C ASP A 214 6.61 -13.88 15.22
N HIS A 215 7.89 -13.81 14.82
CA HIS A 215 8.88 -14.84 15.13
C HIS A 215 9.73 -14.54 16.37
N ARG A 216 9.56 -13.35 16.98
CA ARG A 216 10.25 -12.94 18.22
C ARG A 216 11.78 -13.07 18.18
N LEU A 217 12.39 -12.92 17.00
CA LEU A 217 13.84 -12.93 16.85
C LEU A 217 14.50 -11.76 17.60
N SER A 218 15.77 -11.93 17.95
CA SER A 218 16.56 -10.81 18.46
C SER A 218 16.77 -9.76 17.35
N PRO A 219 16.97 -8.47 17.68
CA PRO A 219 17.30 -7.46 16.69
C PRO A 219 18.55 -7.75 15.85
N ALA A 220 19.51 -8.50 16.39
CA ALA A 220 20.70 -8.89 15.64
C ALA A 220 20.38 -9.98 14.61
N ASP A 221 19.65 -11.02 15.01
CA ASP A 221 19.30 -12.14 14.12
C ASP A 221 18.32 -11.67 13.04
N ALA A 222 17.31 -10.88 13.41
CA ALA A 222 16.36 -10.31 12.45
C ALA A 222 17.05 -9.44 11.39
N ALA A 223 18.13 -8.73 11.76
CA ALA A 223 18.89 -7.93 10.81
C ALA A 223 19.57 -8.82 9.75
N LEU A 224 20.24 -9.89 10.18
CA LEU A 224 20.92 -10.81 9.27
C LEU A 224 19.91 -11.56 8.37
N GLU A 225 18.84 -12.09 8.96
CA GLU A 225 17.80 -12.85 8.24
C GLU A 225 16.98 -12.00 7.25
N ALA A 226 16.83 -10.70 7.54
CA ALA A 226 16.20 -9.76 6.61
C ALA A 226 17.17 -9.23 5.54
N GLY A 227 18.46 -9.55 5.61
CA GLY A 227 19.47 -9.12 4.63
C GLY A 227 20.02 -7.71 4.86
N PHE A 228 20.05 -7.25 6.11
CA PHE A 228 20.85 -6.08 6.50
C PHE A 228 22.30 -6.49 6.76
N SER A 229 23.22 -5.53 6.62
CA SER A 229 24.64 -5.74 6.95
C SER A 229 24.86 -6.00 8.44
N ASP A 230 24.05 -5.34 9.28
CA ASP A 230 24.16 -5.34 10.72
C ASP A 230 22.89 -4.70 11.35
N GLN A 231 22.75 -4.84 12.67
CA GLN A 231 21.63 -4.27 13.42
C GLN A 231 21.60 -2.73 13.37
N ALA A 232 22.73 -2.04 13.28
CA ALA A 232 22.77 -0.58 13.26
C ALA A 232 22.23 -0.02 11.94
N HIS A 233 22.52 -0.68 10.81
CA HIS A 233 21.91 -0.43 9.52
C HIS A 233 20.40 -0.68 9.58
N MET A 234 19.94 -1.82 10.09
CA MET A 234 18.51 -2.08 10.27
C MET A 234 17.85 -0.99 11.13
N SER A 235 18.47 -0.60 12.24
CA SER A 235 17.94 0.43 13.15
C SER A 235 17.81 1.81 12.50
N ARG A 236 18.71 2.18 11.57
CA ARG A 236 18.59 3.41 10.78
C ARG A 236 17.40 3.35 9.83
N VAL A 237 17.17 2.18 9.21
CA VAL A 237 16.03 1.97 8.32
C VAL A 237 14.71 2.00 9.09
N PHE A 238 14.61 1.37 10.26
CA PHE A 238 13.42 1.40 11.11
C PHE A 238 13.07 2.83 11.57
N ARG A 239 14.06 3.64 11.95
CA ARG A 239 13.82 5.05 12.30
C ARG A 239 13.31 5.85 11.12
N ARG A 240 13.91 5.67 9.94
CA ARG A 240 13.52 6.39 8.71
C ARG A 240 12.13 5.98 8.21
N MET A 241 11.86 4.68 8.15
CA MET A 241 10.66 4.13 7.51
C MET A 241 9.50 3.99 8.47
N GLY A 242 9.72 3.65 9.74
CA GLY A 242 8.66 3.44 10.74
C GLY A 242 8.62 4.46 11.88
N GLY A 243 9.68 5.24 12.08
CA GLY A 243 9.74 6.21 13.19
C GLY A 243 9.92 5.57 14.56
N PHE A 244 10.43 4.33 14.61
CA PHE A 244 10.67 3.59 15.84
C PHE A 244 11.97 2.78 15.77
N SER A 245 12.34 2.15 16.88
CA SER A 245 13.52 1.30 17.00
C SER A 245 13.12 -0.17 16.94
N PRO A 246 13.92 -1.06 16.33
CA PRO A 246 13.65 -2.50 16.36
C PRO A 246 13.63 -3.09 17.78
N ALA A 247 14.26 -2.42 18.77
CA ALA A 247 14.22 -2.82 20.16
C ALA A 247 12.91 -2.43 20.90
N ARG A 248 12.10 -1.54 20.31
CA ARG A 248 10.84 -1.08 20.90
C ARG A 248 9.82 -0.83 19.80
N LEU A 249 9.16 -1.91 19.40
CA LEU A 249 8.14 -1.88 18.36
C LEU A 249 6.83 -1.32 18.95
N PRO A 250 6.20 -0.35 18.29
CA PRO A 250 4.85 0.04 18.61
C PRO A 250 3.85 -1.06 18.21
N ASP A 251 2.63 -0.95 18.70
CA ASP A 251 1.51 -1.67 18.13
C ASP A 251 1.16 -1.00 16.79
N VAL A 252 1.59 -1.63 15.69
CA VAL A 252 1.33 -1.18 14.32
C VAL A 252 0.60 -2.29 13.61
N THR A 253 -0.49 -1.95 12.93
CA THR A 253 -1.17 -2.89 12.05
C THR A 253 -0.25 -3.21 10.89
N LEU A 254 0.14 -4.47 10.79
CA LEU A 254 0.80 -4.98 9.62
C LEU A 254 -0.24 -5.23 8.54
N VAL A 255 0.01 -4.65 7.37
CA VAL A 255 -0.73 -5.00 6.16
C VAL A 255 -0.17 -6.30 5.58
N SER A 256 -1.06 -7.14 5.06
CA SER A 256 -0.65 -8.30 4.28
C SER A 256 -0.06 -7.78 2.97
N LEU A 257 1.17 -8.20 2.66
CA LEU A 257 1.82 -7.88 1.38
C LEU A 257 1.84 -9.15 0.57
N HIS A 258 0.91 -9.26 -0.38
CA HIS A 258 0.75 -10.41 -1.25
C HIS A 258 1.46 -10.19 -2.59
N ASP A 259 1.83 -11.30 -3.22
CA ASP A 259 2.29 -11.36 -4.61
C ASP A 259 1.09 -11.27 -5.56
#